data_AF-A0AAE0BCI0-F1
#
_entry.id   AF-A0AAE0BCI0-F1
#
_cell.length_a   1.000
_cell.length_b   1.000
_cell.length_c   1.000
_cell.angle_alpha   90.00
_cell.angle_beta   90.00
_cell.angle_gamma   90.00
#
_symmetry.space_group_name_H-M   'P 1'
#
loop_
_entity.id
_entity.type
_entity.pdbx_description
1 polymer ?
#
loop_
_entity_poly.entity_id
_entity_poly.type
_entity_poly.pdbx_seq_one_letter_code
_entity_poly.pdbx_strand_id
1 'polypeptide(L)'
;MAALSRLPEAEALRCVNELNTTDLSTVRNISAYFSTICRRAAENTQGAPLPTKSYDYTPPALPAYRPEYYAPPQPAPAVHPPPSGHPASLGLAGPGPWVVSASDLQLICQLCGGSYAQLQAALAAGQRPPVHYEYEYPSPIPPAVPAPTGYVPTSYTPPPSYLVHSAPPSAGIEGIEARVVSKRVQELISQGVIDHSTLDPKAVVVLNGLRPDNALEALEELEGAMKEKSVRNPSAFFMGICKGRAQGQREDGTEDIKRRKTDDGPSRSSYQTLPATVREKIASYADQGVFPGKYGLEGELDSKAVERILTLSEQEQITLIDEVANSDLRNVRNLCAFLMSKVKKA
;
A
#
# COMPACT_ATOMS: atom_id res chain seq x y z
N MET A 1 6.13 -0.04 33.19
CA MET A 1 6.48 -0.08 34.62
C MET A 1 7.49 -1.16 34.98
N ALA A 2 7.38 -2.41 34.49
CA ALA A 2 8.34 -3.49 34.82
C ALA A 2 9.82 -3.23 34.45
N ALA A 3 10.11 -2.28 33.55
CA ALA A 3 11.48 -1.91 33.19
C ALA A 3 12.15 -1.00 34.25
N LEU A 4 11.40 -0.10 34.89
CA LEU A 4 11.94 0.80 35.91
C LEU A 4 12.36 0.07 37.18
N SER A 5 11.60 -0.97 37.57
CA SER A 5 11.89 -1.75 38.78
C SER A 5 13.17 -2.58 38.69
N ARG A 6 13.81 -2.63 37.52
CA ARG A 6 15.08 -3.35 37.28
C ARG A 6 16.29 -2.41 37.21
N LEU A 7 16.07 -1.10 37.18
CA LEU A 7 17.14 -0.11 37.14
C LEU A 7 17.54 0.30 38.56
N PRO A 8 18.83 0.59 38.82
CA PRO A 8 19.23 1.30 40.03
C PRO A 8 18.48 2.62 40.16
N GLU A 9 18.17 3.02 41.39
CA GLU A 9 17.35 4.21 41.68
C GLU A 9 17.84 5.48 40.98
N ALA A 10 19.16 5.69 40.97
CA ALA A 10 19.78 6.83 40.29
C ALA A 10 19.48 6.87 38.78
N GLU A 11 19.53 5.72 38.11
CA GLU A 11 19.26 5.63 36.66
C GLU A 11 17.77 5.69 36.34
N ALA A 12 16.92 5.13 37.21
CA ALA A 12 15.48 5.29 37.11
C ALA A 12 15.07 6.77 37.19
N LEU A 13 15.66 7.55 38.11
CA LEU A 13 15.44 8.99 38.22
C LEU A 13 15.92 9.76 36.98
N ARG A 14 17.05 9.36 36.38
CA ARG A 14 17.52 9.95 35.11
C ARG A 14 16.53 9.71 33.97
N CYS A 15 15.99 8.49 33.86
CA CYS A 15 14.98 8.17 32.84
C CYS A 15 13.72 9.04 32.98
N VAL A 16 13.26 9.28 34.21
CA VAL A 16 12.10 10.13 34.49
C VAL A 16 12.40 11.60 34.18
N ASN A 17 13.58 12.11 34.57
CA ASN A 17 14.00 13.48 34.26
C ASN A 17 14.14 13.73 32.75
N GLU A 18 14.67 12.76 32.00
CA GLU A 18 14.76 12.85 30.54
C GLU A 18 13.36 12.91 29.91
N LEU A 19 12.42 12.08 30.38
CA LEU A 19 11.04 12.13 29.89
C LEU A 19 10.36 13.48 30.19
N ASN A 20 10.66 14.10 31.34
CA ASN A 20 10.07 15.37 31.75
C ASN A 20 10.67 16.59 31.04
N THR A 21 11.89 16.47 30.52
CA THR A 21 12.59 17.55 29.81
C THR A 21 12.46 17.46 28.29
N THR A 22 12.02 16.31 27.77
CA THR A 22 11.82 16.10 26.34
C THR A 22 10.48 16.67 25.88
N ASP A 23 10.46 17.36 24.73
CA ASP A 23 9.21 17.76 24.07
C ASP A 23 8.48 16.52 23.50
N LEU A 24 7.42 16.10 24.20
CA LEU A 24 6.62 14.93 23.84
C LEU A 24 5.64 15.18 22.69
N SER A 25 5.50 16.43 22.21
CA SER A 25 4.53 16.77 21.15
C SER A 25 4.79 16.02 19.83
N THR A 26 6.04 15.66 19.58
CA THR A 26 6.49 14.94 18.38
C THR A 26 6.50 13.41 18.55
N VAL A 27 6.33 12.92 19.78
CA VAL A 27 6.47 11.50 20.11
C VAL A 27 5.14 10.78 19.90
N ARG A 28 5.03 10.04 18.79
CA ARG A 28 3.81 9.27 18.43
C ARG A 28 3.42 8.21 19.47
N ASN A 29 4.37 7.66 20.22
CA ASN A 29 4.14 6.63 21.21
C ASN A 29 5.07 6.79 22.43
N ILE A 30 4.54 7.40 23.49
CA ILE A 30 5.29 7.75 24.71
C ILE A 30 5.78 6.49 25.45
N SER A 31 4.99 5.42 25.49
CA SER A 31 5.36 4.20 26.23
C SER A 31 6.51 3.45 25.56
N ALA A 32 6.55 3.44 24.22
CA ALA A 32 7.67 2.90 23.47
C ALA A 32 8.94 3.75 23.65
N TYR A 33 8.80 5.08 23.57
CA TYR A 33 9.92 6.01 23.79
C TYR A 33 10.54 5.85 25.19
N PHE A 34 9.69 5.82 26.22
CA PHE A 34 10.14 5.61 27.60
C PHE A 34 10.81 4.25 27.81
N SER A 35 10.32 3.20 27.14
CA SER A 35 10.94 1.88 27.18
C SER A 35 12.34 1.87 26.56
N THR A 36 12.57 2.67 25.52
CA THR A 36 13.89 2.85 24.90
C THR A 36 14.86 3.57 25.83
N ILE A 37 14.41 4.63 26.51
CA ILE A 37 15.22 5.34 27.52
C ILE A 37 15.65 4.38 28.63
N CYS A 38 14.69 3.63 29.21
CA CYS A 38 14.98 2.66 30.27
C CYS A 38 15.96 1.57 29.81
N ARG A 39 15.84 1.10 28.55
CA ARG A 39 16.75 0.10 27.99
C ARG A 39 18.18 0.64 27.86
N ARG A 40 18.32 1.87 27.35
CA ARG A 40 19.63 2.53 27.23
C ARG A 40 20.30 2.74 28.59
N ALA A 41 19.53 3.11 29.61
CA ALA A 41 20.04 3.22 30.98
C ALA A 41 20.49 1.86 31.55
N ALA A 42 19.76 0.78 31.26
CA ALA A 42 20.13 -0.57 31.68
C ALA A 42 21.43 -1.03 31.02
N GLU A 43 21.60 -0.76 29.72
CA GLU A 43 22.81 -1.09 28.96
C GLU A 43 24.04 -0.35 29.49
N ASN A 44 23.90 0.94 29.82
CA ASN A 44 24.98 1.72 30.43
C ASN A 44 25.40 1.23 31.82
N THR A 45 24.45 0.70 32.60
CA THR A 45 24.72 0.19 33.96
C THR A 45 25.57 -1.07 33.94
N GLN A 46 25.47 -1.89 32.88
CA GLN A 46 26.17 -3.18 32.81
C GLN A 46 27.66 -3.05 32.44
N GLY A 47 28.19 -1.84 32.28
CA GLY A 47 29.61 -1.62 31.98
C GLY A 47 30.05 -2.27 30.66
N ALA A 48 29.10 -2.66 29.81
CA ALA A 48 29.40 -3.12 28.48
C ALA A 48 29.93 -1.91 27.70
N PRO A 49 31.17 -1.94 27.18
CA PRO A 49 31.66 -0.86 26.35
C PRO A 49 30.68 -0.67 25.21
N LEU A 50 30.06 0.51 25.15
CA LEU A 50 29.22 0.91 24.03
C LEU A 50 30.04 0.64 22.76
N PRO A 51 29.51 -0.08 21.75
CA PRO A 51 30.12 -0.07 20.44
C PRO A 51 30.04 1.37 19.94
N THR A 52 31.12 2.12 20.12
CA THR A 52 31.39 3.34 19.41
C THR A 52 31.46 2.95 17.94
N LYS A 53 30.33 3.00 17.25
CA LYS A 53 30.33 3.15 15.79
C LYS A 53 30.89 4.55 15.51
N SER A 54 32.19 4.71 15.68
CA SER A 54 32.93 5.61 14.82
C SER A 54 32.74 5.04 13.41
N TYR A 55 32.13 5.81 12.53
CA TYR A 55 32.16 5.48 11.11
C TYR A 55 33.56 5.82 10.61
N ASP A 56 34.53 4.96 10.90
CA ASP A 56 35.77 4.91 10.14
C ASP A 56 35.42 4.36 8.76
N TYR A 57 34.99 5.27 7.88
CA TYR A 57 34.87 5.00 6.46
C TYR A 57 36.29 4.78 5.92
N THR A 58 36.72 3.51 5.94
CA THR A 58 37.85 3.06 5.15
C THR A 58 37.27 2.68 3.79
N PRO A 59 37.46 3.47 2.73
CA PRO A 59 36.96 3.10 1.41
C PRO A 59 37.54 1.74 1.03
N PRO A 60 36.73 0.78 0.56
CA PRO A 60 37.25 -0.50 0.12
C PRO A 60 38.24 -0.26 -1.03
N ALA A 61 39.41 -0.91 -0.94
CA ALA A 61 40.39 -0.90 -2.00
C ALA A 61 39.71 -1.32 -3.31
N LEU A 62 39.75 -0.43 -4.30
CA LEU A 62 39.22 -0.70 -5.63
C LEU A 62 39.87 -2.00 -6.15
N PRO A 63 39.09 -2.99 -6.60
CA PRO A 63 39.66 -4.17 -7.24
C PRO A 63 40.47 -3.74 -8.45
N ALA A 64 41.66 -4.33 -8.59
CA ALA A 64 42.58 -4.08 -9.69
C ALA A 64 41.85 -4.18 -11.04
N TYR A 65 41.95 -3.11 -11.82
CA TYR A 65 41.36 -2.98 -13.15
C TYR A 65 41.87 -4.11 -14.06
N ARG A 66 40.97 -5.04 -14.42
CA ARG A 66 41.23 -6.13 -15.37
C ARG A 66 40.74 -5.67 -16.75
N PRO A 67 41.61 -5.47 -17.75
CA PRO A 67 41.19 -5.04 -19.07
C PRO A 67 40.78 -6.28 -19.89
N GLU A 68 39.56 -6.76 -19.71
CA GLU A 68 39.00 -7.80 -20.57
C GLU A 68 37.65 -7.35 -21.14
N TYR A 69 37.67 -7.11 -22.45
CA TYR A 69 36.54 -6.98 -23.39
C TYR A 69 35.47 -5.93 -23.08
N TYR A 70 35.79 -4.66 -23.34
CA TYR A 70 34.77 -3.71 -23.77
C TYR A 70 34.34 -4.06 -25.21
N ALA A 71 33.19 -4.71 -25.34
CA ALA A 71 32.45 -4.68 -26.59
C ALA A 71 32.07 -3.20 -26.87
N PRO A 72 32.25 -2.70 -28.10
CA PRO A 72 31.86 -1.33 -28.43
C PRO A 72 30.34 -1.17 -28.18
N PRO A 73 29.91 -0.02 -27.64
CA PRO A 73 28.50 0.22 -27.37
C PRO A 73 27.71 0.09 -28.67
N GLN A 74 26.67 -0.75 -28.65
CA GLN A 74 25.73 -0.78 -29.76
C GLN A 74 25.09 0.60 -29.92
N PRO A 75 24.87 1.07 -31.16
CA PRO A 75 24.18 2.32 -31.40
C PRO A 75 22.80 2.26 -30.73
N ALA A 76 22.49 3.29 -29.94
CA ALA A 76 21.19 3.42 -29.29
C ALA A 76 20.07 3.30 -30.33
N PRO A 77 18.98 2.55 -30.04
CA PRO A 77 17.83 2.53 -30.93
C PRO A 77 17.32 3.97 -31.09
N ALA A 78 17.02 4.35 -32.32
CA ALA A 78 16.50 5.68 -32.65
C ALA A 78 15.31 6.00 -31.75
N VAL A 79 15.49 7.02 -30.89
CA VAL A 79 14.42 7.58 -30.07
C VAL A 79 13.41 8.19 -31.03
N HIS A 80 12.29 7.51 -31.23
CA HIS A 80 11.14 8.11 -31.87
C HIS A 80 10.73 9.35 -31.06
N PRO A 81 10.47 10.51 -31.72
CA PRO A 81 9.95 11.66 -31.01
C PRO A 81 8.62 11.28 -30.34
N PRO A 82 8.32 11.82 -29.14
CA PRO A 82 7.04 11.59 -28.50
C PRO A 82 5.93 12.07 -29.44
N PRO A 83 4.79 11.35 -29.55
CA PRO A 83 3.63 11.90 -30.23
C PRO A 83 3.25 13.17 -29.48
N SER A 84 3.30 14.31 -30.18
CA SER A 84 2.76 15.58 -29.75
C SER A 84 1.25 15.42 -29.55
N GLY A 85 0.88 14.98 -28.35
CA GLY A 85 -0.49 14.98 -27.87
C GLY A 85 -0.95 16.41 -27.68
N HIS A 86 -1.65 16.93 -28.68
CA HIS A 86 -2.50 18.10 -28.51
C HIS A 86 -3.45 17.88 -27.32
N PRO A 87 -3.71 18.90 -26.48
CA PRO A 87 -4.85 18.84 -25.59
C PRO A 87 -6.11 18.63 -26.44
N ALA A 88 -6.98 17.74 -25.97
CA ALA A 88 -8.21 17.34 -26.63
C ALA A 88 -8.89 18.53 -27.31
N SER A 89 -8.84 18.54 -28.65
CA SER A 89 -9.74 19.37 -29.44
C SER A 89 -11.15 18.88 -29.14
N LEU A 90 -11.94 19.70 -28.46
CA LEU A 90 -13.38 19.53 -28.39
C LEU A 90 -13.89 19.46 -29.84
N GLY A 91 -14.23 18.26 -30.29
CA GLY A 91 -14.80 18.02 -31.61
C GLY A 91 -16.17 18.68 -31.70
N LEU A 92 -16.18 19.95 -32.09
CA LEU A 92 -17.38 20.69 -32.47
C LEU A 92 -17.16 21.22 -33.89
N ALA A 93 -17.04 20.28 -34.82
CA ALA A 93 -17.13 20.56 -36.25
C ALA A 93 -18.53 20.17 -36.72
N GLY A 94 -19.47 21.10 -36.59
CA GLY A 94 -20.78 21.03 -37.20
C GLY A 94 -21.28 22.47 -37.42
N PRO A 95 -21.83 22.81 -38.60
CA PRO A 95 -22.39 24.14 -38.83
C PRO A 95 -23.74 24.23 -38.13
N GLY A 96 -23.71 24.55 -36.84
CA GLY A 96 -24.89 24.80 -36.03
C GLY A 96 -24.65 26.00 -35.09
N PRO A 97 -25.71 26.71 -34.67
CA PRO A 97 -25.57 27.81 -33.73
C PRO A 97 -24.93 27.30 -32.43
N TRP A 98 -23.90 28.01 -31.97
CA TRP A 98 -23.17 27.69 -30.74
C TRP A 98 -24.09 27.87 -29.53
N VAL A 99 -24.72 26.80 -29.07
CA VAL A 99 -25.46 26.80 -27.80
C VAL A 99 -24.47 26.44 -26.69
N VAL A 100 -23.80 27.46 -26.15
CA VAL A 100 -23.00 27.33 -24.94
C VAL A 100 -23.92 27.60 -23.75
N SER A 101 -23.92 26.73 -22.75
CA SER A 101 -24.75 26.94 -21.56
C SER A 101 -24.26 28.16 -20.77
N ALA A 102 -25.16 28.85 -20.06
CA ALA A 102 -24.79 29.99 -19.22
C ALA A 102 -23.74 29.62 -18.15
N SER A 103 -23.77 28.38 -17.66
CA SER A 103 -22.83 27.83 -16.69
C SER A 103 -21.42 27.70 -17.26
N ASP A 104 -21.30 27.25 -18.52
CA ASP A 104 -20.00 27.11 -19.19
C ASP A 104 -19.38 28.49 -19.47
N LEU A 105 -20.20 29.49 -19.81
CA LEU A 105 -19.72 30.87 -19.98
C LEU A 105 -19.23 31.48 -18.66
N GLN A 106 -19.88 31.19 -17.53
CA GLN A 106 -19.40 31.63 -16.22
C GLN A 106 -18.06 30.98 -15.86
N LEU A 107 -17.89 29.70 -16.15
CA LEU A 107 -16.64 28.99 -15.89
C LEU A 107 -15.49 29.56 -16.74
N ILE A 108 -15.73 29.85 -18.02
CA ILE A 108 -14.74 30.49 -18.89
C ILE A 108 -14.36 31.89 -18.37
N CYS A 109 -15.34 32.67 -17.88
CA CYS A 109 -15.06 33.98 -17.29
C CYS A 109 -14.17 33.89 -16.04
N GLN A 110 -14.44 32.91 -15.16
CA GLN A 110 -13.63 32.70 -13.96
C GLN A 110 -12.19 32.29 -14.28
N LEU A 111 -12.00 31.46 -15.32
CA LEU A 111 -10.68 30.96 -15.70
C LEU A 111 -9.85 32.00 -16.47
N CYS A 112 -10.49 32.84 -17.29
CA CYS A 112 -9.81 33.79 -18.18
C CYS A 112 -9.80 35.23 -17.65
N GLY A 113 -10.39 35.51 -16.49
CA GLY A 113 -10.45 36.86 -15.90
C GLY A 113 -11.31 37.87 -16.69
N GLY A 114 -12.19 37.40 -17.57
CA GLY A 114 -13.07 38.23 -18.40
C GLY A 114 -14.43 38.50 -17.78
N SER A 115 -15.10 39.58 -18.19
CA SER A 115 -16.47 39.87 -17.75
C SER A 115 -17.51 39.06 -18.54
N TYR A 116 -18.46 38.45 -17.82
CA TYR A 116 -19.55 37.67 -18.42
C TYR A 116 -20.34 38.47 -19.47
N ALA A 117 -20.54 39.77 -19.23
CA ALA A 117 -21.24 40.65 -20.16
C ALA A 117 -20.48 40.83 -21.48
N GLN A 118 -19.14 40.87 -21.46
CA GLN A 118 -18.33 40.99 -22.68
C GLN A 118 -18.35 39.71 -23.51
N LEU A 119 -18.30 38.54 -22.86
CA LEU A 119 -18.40 37.24 -23.51
C LEU A 119 -19.78 37.03 -24.13
N GLN A 120 -20.85 37.41 -23.41
CA GLN A 120 -22.21 37.31 -23.92
C GLN A 120 -22.46 38.25 -25.12
N ALA A 121 -21.89 39.46 -25.12
CA ALA A 121 -21.95 40.38 -26.25
C ALA A 121 -21.16 39.87 -27.48
N ALA A 122 -19.97 39.29 -27.27
CA ALA A 122 -19.16 38.70 -28.34
C ALA A 122 -19.87 37.50 -29.02
N LEU A 123 -20.50 36.64 -28.22
CA LEU A 123 -21.31 35.53 -28.73
C LEU A 123 -22.56 36.00 -29.48
N ALA A 124 -23.26 37.02 -28.97
CA ALA A 124 -24.38 37.63 -29.68
C ALA A 124 -23.97 38.28 -31.02
N ALA A 125 -22.72 38.76 -31.12
CA ALA A 125 -22.13 39.29 -32.34
C ALA A 125 -21.53 38.20 -33.27
N GLY A 126 -21.63 36.92 -32.91
CA GLY A 126 -21.06 35.81 -33.68
C GLY A 126 -19.52 35.73 -33.67
N GLN A 127 -18.87 36.46 -32.76
CA GLN A 127 -17.42 36.46 -32.62
C GLN A 127 -16.95 35.29 -31.77
N ARG A 128 -15.90 34.60 -32.23
CA ARG A 128 -15.27 33.51 -31.49
C ARG A 128 -14.41 34.11 -30.37
N PRO A 129 -14.56 33.67 -29.11
CA PRO A 129 -13.70 34.17 -28.04
C PRO A 129 -12.24 33.77 -28.30
N PRO A 130 -11.27 34.68 -28.05
CA PRO A 130 -9.86 34.38 -28.24
C PRO A 130 -9.41 33.38 -27.17
N VAL A 131 -9.11 32.15 -27.58
CA VAL A 131 -8.43 31.15 -26.77
C VAL A 131 -7.08 30.89 -27.41
N HIS A 132 -6.11 31.75 -27.11
CA HIS A 132 -4.70 31.52 -27.36
C HIS A 132 -3.96 31.70 -26.05
N TYR A 133 -3.44 30.60 -25.50
CA TYR A 133 -2.43 30.61 -24.46
C TYR A 133 -1.10 30.28 -25.13
N GLU A 134 -0.24 31.28 -25.36
CA GLU A 134 1.17 31.07 -25.63
C GLU A 134 1.89 31.04 -24.29
N TYR A 135 2.33 29.85 -23.86
CA TYR A 135 3.27 29.70 -22.75
C TYR A 135 4.69 29.65 -23.36
N GLU A 136 5.38 30.79 -23.39
CA GLU A 136 6.80 30.84 -23.73
C GLU A 136 7.62 30.22 -22.59
N TYR A 137 8.22 29.05 -22.84
CA TYR A 137 9.31 28.52 -22.04
C TYR A 137 10.65 28.91 -22.70
N PRO A 138 11.56 29.62 -22.01
CA PRO A 138 12.90 29.86 -22.54
C PRO A 138 13.76 28.60 -22.38
N SER A 139 13.99 27.86 -23.47
CA SER A 139 15.03 26.83 -23.54
C SER A 139 16.31 27.38 -24.19
N PRO A 140 17.50 27.17 -23.61
CA PRO A 140 18.76 27.61 -24.21
C PRO A 140 19.19 26.70 -25.38
N ILE A 141 19.64 27.35 -26.46
CA ILE A 141 20.10 26.75 -27.72
C ILE A 141 21.52 26.19 -27.55
N PRO A 142 21.80 24.89 -27.79
CA PRO A 142 23.17 24.41 -27.95
C PRO A 142 23.71 24.68 -29.37
N PRO A 143 25.02 24.94 -29.54
CA PRO A 143 25.63 25.26 -30.82
C PRO A 143 25.72 24.04 -31.77
N ALA A 144 25.54 24.32 -33.06
CA ALA A 144 25.50 23.37 -34.16
C ALA A 144 26.84 22.64 -34.39
N VAL A 145 26.74 21.33 -34.65
CA VAL A 145 27.85 20.49 -35.14
C VAL A 145 27.59 20.21 -36.64
N PRO A 146 28.59 20.36 -37.54
CA PRO A 146 28.42 20.08 -38.96
C PRO A 146 28.42 18.58 -39.25
N ALA A 147 27.51 18.15 -40.14
CA ALA A 147 27.35 16.77 -40.59
C ALA A 147 28.42 16.37 -41.63
N PRO A 148 28.92 15.11 -41.62
CA PRO A 148 29.68 14.57 -42.73
C PRO A 148 28.76 13.95 -43.78
N THR A 149 29.02 14.34 -45.02
CA THR A 149 28.46 13.84 -46.27
C THR A 149 28.86 12.39 -46.57
N GLY A 150 27.88 11.62 -47.06
CA GLY A 150 28.09 10.53 -48.00
C GLY A 150 27.61 9.16 -47.51
N TYR A 151 26.48 8.68 -48.05
CA TYR A 151 26.27 7.26 -48.39
C TYR A 151 25.13 7.13 -49.42
N VAL A 152 25.31 6.15 -50.30
CA VAL A 152 24.67 5.89 -51.61
C VAL A 152 23.32 5.15 -51.43
N PRO A 153 22.32 5.27 -52.33
CA PRO A 153 21.01 4.63 -52.13
C PRO A 153 21.02 3.17 -52.58
N THR A 154 20.63 2.26 -51.68
CA THR A 154 20.31 0.86 -52.02
C THR A 154 18.81 0.66 -51.91
N SER A 155 18.19 0.27 -53.02
CA SER A 155 16.77 -0.06 -53.16
C SER A 155 16.36 -1.20 -52.23
N TYR A 156 15.43 -0.93 -51.31
CA TYR A 156 14.81 -1.97 -50.47
C TYR A 156 13.32 -2.12 -50.84
N THR A 157 12.99 -3.29 -51.38
CA THR A 157 11.63 -3.79 -51.59
C THR A 157 11.01 -4.23 -50.26
N PRO A 158 9.74 -3.90 -49.95
CA PRO A 158 9.10 -4.34 -48.71
C PRO A 158 8.63 -5.81 -48.79
N PRO A 159 8.78 -6.61 -47.72
CA PRO A 159 8.10 -7.90 -47.58
C PRO A 159 6.66 -7.73 -47.04
N PRO A 160 5.79 -8.74 -47.23
CA PRO A 160 4.34 -8.61 -47.11
C PRO A 160 3.84 -8.56 -45.66
N SER A 161 2.79 -7.77 -45.47
CA SER A 161 2.05 -7.57 -44.23
C SER A 161 1.55 -8.89 -43.63
N TYR A 162 2.06 -9.26 -42.47
CA TYR A 162 1.39 -10.21 -41.58
C TYR A 162 0.29 -9.48 -40.82
N LEU A 163 -0.95 -9.82 -41.16
CA LEU A 163 -2.15 -9.53 -40.38
C LEU A 163 -2.04 -10.17 -38.99
N VAL A 164 -1.55 -9.43 -38.01
CA VAL A 164 -1.84 -9.71 -36.60
C VAL A 164 -3.15 -9.02 -36.27
N HIS A 165 -4.21 -9.82 -36.15
CA HIS A 165 -5.48 -9.41 -35.57
C HIS A 165 -5.23 -8.99 -34.11
N SER A 166 -5.01 -7.71 -33.88
CA SER A 166 -5.13 -7.09 -32.56
C SER A 166 -6.56 -6.58 -32.44
N ALA A 167 -7.37 -7.27 -31.65
CA ALA A 167 -8.71 -6.80 -31.30
C ALA A 167 -8.62 -5.43 -30.61
N PRO A 168 -9.50 -4.47 -30.93
CA PRO A 168 -9.55 -3.20 -30.21
C PRO A 168 -10.04 -3.41 -28.77
N PRO A 169 -9.47 -2.72 -27.76
CA PRO A 169 -10.04 -2.72 -26.42
C PRO A 169 -11.39 -1.98 -26.45
N SER A 170 -12.39 -2.60 -25.83
CA SER A 170 -13.76 -2.10 -25.68
C SER A 170 -13.81 -0.78 -24.89
N ALA A 171 -13.60 0.35 -25.57
CA ALA A 171 -13.53 1.71 -24.99
C ALA A 171 -14.86 2.30 -24.46
N GLY A 172 -15.90 1.47 -24.29
CA GLY A 172 -17.26 1.96 -23.97
C GLY A 172 -17.63 1.92 -22.49
N ILE A 173 -17.10 0.98 -21.71
CA ILE A 173 -17.63 0.65 -20.37
C ILE A 173 -16.74 1.20 -19.24
N GLU A 174 -15.41 1.10 -19.36
CA GLU A 174 -14.47 1.61 -18.34
C GLU A 174 -14.61 3.12 -18.09
N GLY A 175 -14.97 3.89 -19.13
CA GLY A 175 -15.17 5.34 -19.00
C GLY A 175 -16.46 5.74 -18.28
N ILE A 176 -17.49 4.89 -18.30
CA ILE A 176 -18.77 5.17 -17.64
C ILE A 176 -18.61 4.99 -16.13
N GLU A 177 -17.92 3.94 -15.72
CA GLU A 177 -17.72 3.59 -14.31
C GLU A 177 -16.86 4.61 -13.56
N ALA A 178 -15.77 5.08 -14.18
CA ALA A 178 -14.94 6.15 -13.62
C ALA A 178 -15.73 7.46 -13.43
N ARG A 179 -16.71 7.74 -14.31
CA ARG A 179 -17.60 8.91 -14.18
C ARG A 179 -18.56 8.78 -13.01
N VAL A 180 -19.07 7.58 -12.73
CA VAL A 180 -19.98 7.35 -11.59
C VAL A 180 -19.26 7.59 -10.26
N VAL A 181 -18.05 7.05 -10.09
CA VAL A 181 -17.23 7.27 -8.88
C VAL A 181 -16.88 8.76 -8.73
N SER A 182 -16.45 9.41 -9.82
CA SER A 182 -16.12 10.84 -9.81
C SER A 182 -17.31 11.73 -9.44
N LYS A 183 -18.50 11.42 -9.99
CA LYS A 183 -19.76 12.10 -9.64
C LYS A 183 -20.07 11.95 -8.16
N ARG A 184 -19.89 10.75 -7.60
CA ARG A 184 -20.14 10.48 -6.18
C ARG A 184 -19.19 11.27 -5.26
N VAL A 185 -17.92 11.38 -5.62
CA VAL A 185 -16.95 12.23 -4.89
C VAL A 185 -17.40 13.69 -4.94
N GLN A 186 -17.81 14.18 -6.11
CA GLN A 186 -18.28 15.56 -6.26
C GLN A 186 -19.55 15.84 -5.47
N GLU A 187 -20.48 14.87 -5.38
CA GLU A 187 -21.67 14.98 -4.53
C GLU A 187 -21.30 15.13 -3.06
N LEU A 188 -20.38 14.30 -2.53
CA LEU A 188 -19.92 14.40 -1.13
C LEU A 188 -19.24 15.74 -0.83
N ILE A 189 -18.53 16.29 -1.80
CA ILE A 189 -17.93 17.63 -1.70
C ILE A 189 -19.01 18.71 -1.68
N SER A 190 -19.99 18.64 -2.58
CA SER A 190 -21.09 19.61 -2.64
C SER A 190 -21.96 19.60 -1.38
N GLN A 191 -22.07 18.45 -0.71
CA GLN A 191 -22.77 18.29 0.56
C GLN A 191 -21.93 18.75 1.77
N GLY A 192 -20.66 19.08 1.58
CA GLY A 192 -19.74 19.46 2.65
C GLY A 192 -19.37 18.31 3.59
N VAL A 193 -19.57 17.05 3.16
CA VAL A 193 -19.17 15.87 3.94
C VAL A 193 -17.64 15.72 3.93
N ILE A 194 -17.04 15.97 2.76
CA ILE A 194 -15.59 15.99 2.56
C ILE A 194 -15.22 17.26 1.79
N ASP A 195 -13.98 17.73 1.96
CA ASP A 195 -13.38 18.82 1.18
C ASP A 195 -12.41 18.27 0.12
N HIS A 196 -12.05 19.07 -0.87
CA HIS A 196 -11.07 18.74 -1.91
C HIS A 196 -9.70 18.34 -1.34
N SER A 197 -9.34 18.81 -0.13
CA SER A 197 -8.11 18.46 0.58
C SER A 197 -8.28 17.36 1.62
N THR A 198 -9.48 16.79 1.79
CA THR A 198 -9.77 15.77 2.82
C THR A 198 -9.14 14.42 2.49
N LEU A 199 -9.01 14.11 1.20
CA LEU A 199 -8.32 12.93 0.69
C LEU A 199 -6.96 13.33 0.12
N ASP A 200 -5.90 12.68 0.59
CA ASP A 200 -4.56 12.89 0.09
C ASP A 200 -4.40 12.31 -1.34
N PRO A 201 -3.43 12.79 -2.14
CA PRO A 201 -3.25 12.31 -3.51
C PRO A 201 -3.07 10.79 -3.59
N LYS A 202 -2.51 10.16 -2.54
CA LYS A 202 -2.36 8.70 -2.48
C LYS A 202 -3.70 7.99 -2.33
N ALA A 203 -4.58 8.46 -1.45
CA ALA A 203 -5.93 7.91 -1.33
C ALA A 203 -6.70 8.00 -2.65
N VAL A 204 -6.57 9.11 -3.38
CA VAL A 204 -7.20 9.26 -4.70
C VAL A 204 -6.66 8.25 -5.72
N VAL A 205 -5.34 8.02 -5.73
CA VAL A 205 -4.73 6.98 -6.60
C VAL A 205 -5.26 5.59 -6.24
N VAL A 206 -5.40 5.26 -4.95
CA VAL A 206 -5.95 3.95 -4.53
C VAL A 206 -7.42 3.83 -4.91
N LEU A 207 -8.21 4.89 -4.73
CA LEU A 207 -9.63 4.93 -5.11
C LEU A 207 -9.81 4.66 -6.61
N ASN A 208 -8.99 5.28 -7.46
CA ASN A 208 -9.02 5.05 -8.90
C ASN A 208 -8.57 3.65 -9.31
N GLY A 209 -7.88 2.92 -8.42
CA GLY A 209 -7.46 1.54 -8.65
C GLY A 209 -8.46 0.48 -8.17
N LEU A 210 -9.55 0.88 -7.50
CA LEU A 210 -10.60 -0.03 -7.06
C LEU A 210 -11.61 -0.28 -8.17
N ARG A 211 -12.20 -1.49 -8.20
CA ARG A 211 -13.48 -1.72 -8.90
C ARG A 211 -14.53 -0.69 -8.45
N PRO A 212 -15.40 -0.24 -9.36
CA PRO A 212 -16.34 0.84 -9.09
C PRO A 212 -17.29 0.56 -7.93
N ASP A 213 -17.81 -0.67 -7.84
CA ASP A 213 -18.72 -1.08 -6.75
C ASP A 213 -18.06 -0.88 -5.38
N ASN A 214 -16.83 -1.38 -5.24
CA ASN A 214 -16.06 -1.26 -3.99
C ASN A 214 -15.64 0.18 -3.72
N ALA A 215 -15.41 0.99 -4.75
CA ALA A 215 -15.12 2.41 -4.62
C ALA A 215 -16.35 3.17 -4.10
N LEU A 216 -17.54 2.89 -4.63
CA LEU A 216 -18.79 3.52 -4.21
C LEU A 216 -19.14 3.18 -2.77
N GLU A 217 -19.13 1.90 -2.42
CA GLU A 217 -19.36 1.46 -1.05
C GLU A 217 -18.31 2.08 -0.09
N ALA A 218 -17.10 2.41 -0.56
CA ALA A 218 -16.01 2.90 0.31
C ALA A 218 -16.25 4.37 0.62
N LEU A 219 -16.76 5.10 -0.37
CA LEU A 219 -17.24 6.46 -0.22
C LEU A 219 -18.48 6.52 0.69
N GLU A 220 -19.37 5.52 0.65
CA GLU A 220 -20.51 5.43 1.59
C GLU A 220 -20.07 5.20 3.04
N GLU A 221 -19.10 4.30 3.26
CA GLU A 221 -18.55 4.05 4.60
C GLU A 221 -17.81 5.30 5.14
N LEU A 222 -17.07 6.00 4.27
CA LEU A 222 -16.45 7.27 4.61
C LEU A 222 -17.50 8.32 4.98
N GLU A 223 -18.58 8.44 4.20
CA GLU A 223 -19.66 9.38 4.45
C GLU A 223 -20.31 9.15 5.82
N GLY A 224 -20.61 7.89 6.17
CA GLY A 224 -21.15 7.54 7.48
C GLY A 224 -20.22 7.96 8.62
N ALA A 225 -18.94 7.63 8.50
CA ALA A 225 -17.93 7.95 9.52
C ALA A 225 -17.68 9.46 9.68
N MET A 226 -17.78 10.22 8.59
CA MET A 226 -17.64 11.69 8.59
C MET A 226 -18.86 12.38 9.20
N LYS A 227 -20.07 11.90 8.93
CA LYS A 227 -21.31 12.42 9.54
C LYS A 227 -21.33 12.27 11.06
N GLU A 228 -20.79 11.16 11.56
CA GLU A 228 -20.65 10.90 13.00
C GLU A 228 -19.52 11.70 13.66
N LYS A 229 -18.73 12.48 12.88
CA LYS A 229 -17.52 13.21 13.33
C LYS A 229 -16.52 12.31 14.09
N SER A 230 -16.53 11.01 13.79
CA SER A 230 -15.75 10.00 14.50
C SER A 230 -14.28 9.96 14.05
N VAL A 231 -14.00 10.49 12.86
CA VAL A 231 -12.70 10.31 12.21
C VAL A 231 -11.80 11.54 12.35
N ARG A 232 -10.68 11.37 13.07
CA ARG A 232 -9.65 12.41 13.23
C ARG A 232 -8.81 12.64 11.97
N ASN A 233 -8.57 11.59 11.18
CA ASN A 233 -7.78 11.65 9.94
C ASN A 233 -8.51 10.88 8.81
N PRO A 234 -9.32 11.61 8.01
CA PRO A 234 -10.15 11.01 6.97
C PRO A 234 -9.34 10.27 5.90
N SER A 235 -8.22 10.84 5.43
CA SER A 235 -7.36 10.21 4.43
C SER A 235 -6.82 8.85 4.90
N ALA A 236 -6.32 8.76 6.14
CA ALA A 236 -5.78 7.51 6.68
C ALA A 236 -6.88 6.46 6.91
N PHE A 237 -8.04 6.89 7.40
CA PHE A 237 -9.21 6.02 7.58
C PHE A 237 -9.70 5.46 6.23
N PHE A 238 -9.87 6.33 5.24
CA PHE A 238 -10.30 5.96 3.90
C PHE A 238 -9.31 5.03 3.20
N MET A 239 -8.00 5.29 3.31
CA MET A 239 -6.99 4.35 2.83
C MET A 239 -7.10 2.96 3.48
N GLY A 240 -7.49 2.89 4.75
CA GLY A 240 -7.76 1.63 5.45
C GLY A 240 -8.91 0.85 4.80
N ILE A 241 -10.03 1.53 4.53
CA ILE A 241 -11.20 0.97 3.83
C ILE A 241 -10.79 0.50 2.42
N CYS A 242 -10.17 1.38 1.63
CA CYS A 242 -9.75 1.06 0.27
C CYS A 242 -8.78 -0.14 0.24
N LYS A 243 -7.84 -0.22 1.20
CA LYS A 243 -6.89 -1.34 1.26
C LYS A 243 -7.57 -2.66 1.62
N GLY A 244 -8.49 -2.65 2.58
CA GLY A 244 -9.28 -3.86 2.92
C GLY A 244 -10.04 -4.40 1.71
N ARG A 245 -10.58 -3.49 0.89
CA ARG A 245 -11.36 -3.86 -0.29
C ARG A 245 -10.52 -4.20 -1.51
N ALA A 246 -9.37 -3.56 -1.69
CA ALA A 246 -8.39 -3.96 -2.69
C ALA A 246 -7.82 -5.36 -2.41
N GLN A 247 -7.70 -5.74 -1.13
CA GLN A 247 -7.33 -7.10 -0.72
C GLN A 247 -8.43 -8.11 -1.07
N GLY A 248 -9.70 -7.78 -0.79
CA GLY A 248 -10.83 -8.63 -1.21
C GLY A 248 -11.01 -8.76 -2.73
N GLN A 249 -10.70 -7.71 -3.51
CA GLN A 249 -10.76 -7.76 -4.98
C GLN A 249 -9.79 -8.77 -5.61
N ARG A 250 -8.66 -9.02 -4.97
CA ARG A 250 -7.69 -10.02 -5.43
C ARG A 250 -8.20 -11.44 -5.26
N GLU A 251 -9.20 -11.65 -4.40
CA GLU A 251 -9.75 -12.96 -4.10
C GLU A 251 -10.93 -13.30 -5.02
N ASP A 252 -11.67 -12.29 -5.49
CA ASP A 252 -12.88 -12.43 -6.34
C ASP A 252 -12.60 -12.92 -7.79
N GLY A 253 -11.33 -12.97 -8.21
CA GLY A 253 -10.91 -13.52 -9.52
C GLY A 253 -10.49 -15.00 -9.50
N THR A 254 -10.49 -15.65 -8.33
CA THR A 254 -10.11 -17.06 -8.15
C THR A 254 -11.18 -17.86 -7.40
N GLU A 255 -12.43 -17.46 -7.63
CA GLU A 255 -13.66 -17.89 -6.97
C GLU A 255 -14.21 -19.22 -7.52
N ASP A 256 -13.40 -20.27 -7.49
CA ASP A 256 -13.96 -21.64 -7.44
C ASP A 256 -13.15 -22.61 -6.55
N ILE A 257 -12.06 -22.14 -5.91
CA ILE A 257 -11.21 -23.00 -5.06
C ILE A 257 -11.02 -22.45 -3.63
N LYS A 258 -11.33 -21.17 -3.35
CA LYS A 258 -10.95 -20.56 -2.06
C LYS A 258 -12.08 -20.04 -1.17
N ARG A 259 -13.34 -19.91 -1.63
CA ARG A 259 -14.51 -19.62 -0.77
C ARG A 259 -15.00 -20.82 0.06
N ARG A 260 -14.07 -21.54 0.67
CA ARG A 260 -14.31 -22.37 1.87
C ARG A 260 -13.37 -22.04 3.04
N LYS A 261 -12.40 -21.12 2.91
CA LYS A 261 -11.25 -21.10 3.83
C LYS A 261 -11.17 -19.96 4.85
N THR A 262 -12.29 -19.44 5.34
CA THR A 262 -12.27 -18.57 6.55
C THR A 262 -13.31 -18.90 7.62
N ASP A 263 -14.21 -19.87 7.39
CA ASP A 263 -15.03 -20.50 8.46
C ASP A 263 -14.64 -21.97 8.71
N ASP A 264 -13.69 -22.52 7.95
CA ASP A 264 -12.97 -23.71 8.38
C ASP A 264 -11.98 -23.25 9.47
N GLY A 265 -12.22 -23.67 10.71
CA GLY A 265 -11.25 -23.55 11.82
C GLY A 265 -9.85 -24.01 11.42
N PRO A 266 -8.82 -23.78 12.27
CA PRO A 266 -7.42 -24.04 11.90
C PRO A 266 -7.30 -25.37 11.17
N SER A 267 -6.70 -25.29 9.98
CA SER A 267 -6.79 -26.34 8.97
C SER A 267 -6.58 -27.70 9.63
N ARG A 268 -7.64 -28.52 9.74
CA ARG A 268 -7.58 -29.93 10.15
C ARG A 268 -6.41 -30.67 9.49
N SER A 269 -6.04 -30.23 8.28
CA SER A 269 -4.88 -30.69 7.52
C SER A 269 -3.54 -30.59 8.27
N SER A 270 -3.30 -29.57 9.09
CA SER A 270 -2.03 -29.44 9.83
C SER A 270 -1.98 -30.43 10.99
N TYR A 271 -3.08 -30.60 11.73
CA TYR A 271 -3.13 -31.61 12.79
C TYR A 271 -2.91 -33.04 12.27
N GLN A 272 -3.36 -33.32 11.04
CA GLN A 272 -3.17 -34.63 10.41
C GLN A 272 -1.70 -34.97 10.12
N THR A 273 -0.76 -34.02 10.16
CA THR A 273 0.67 -34.35 9.97
C THR A 273 1.34 -34.89 11.24
N LEU A 274 0.70 -34.78 12.41
CA LEU A 274 1.22 -35.36 13.66
C LEU A 274 1.15 -36.90 13.63
N PRO A 275 2.11 -37.60 14.28
CA PRO A 275 2.06 -39.06 14.46
C PRO A 275 0.73 -39.52 15.08
N ALA A 276 0.27 -40.71 14.70
CA ALA A 276 -1.03 -41.23 15.14
C ALA A 276 -1.14 -41.32 16.67
N THR A 277 -0.06 -41.76 17.34
CA THR A 277 0.06 -41.86 18.81
C THR A 277 -0.15 -40.51 19.50
N VAL A 278 0.45 -39.44 18.97
CA VAL A 278 0.31 -38.08 19.50
C VAL A 278 -1.12 -37.57 19.30
N ARG A 279 -1.72 -37.86 18.14
CA ARG A 279 -3.11 -37.47 17.86
C ARG A 279 -4.12 -38.21 18.75
N GLU A 280 -3.93 -39.50 18.96
CA GLU A 280 -4.76 -40.30 19.87
C GLU A 280 -4.67 -39.77 21.31
N LYS A 281 -3.47 -39.36 21.73
CA LYS A 281 -3.24 -38.77 23.04
C LYS A 281 -3.94 -37.42 23.19
N ILE A 282 -3.85 -36.54 22.20
CA ILE A 282 -4.55 -35.25 22.19
C ILE A 282 -6.07 -35.46 22.19
N ALA A 283 -6.58 -36.42 21.41
CA ALA A 283 -8.00 -36.78 21.40
C ALA A 283 -8.48 -37.28 22.77
N SER A 284 -7.69 -38.14 23.43
CA SER A 284 -8.00 -38.62 24.79
C SER A 284 -8.12 -37.47 25.81
N TYR A 285 -7.29 -36.43 25.69
CA TYR A 285 -7.39 -35.24 26.54
C TYR A 285 -8.54 -34.32 26.19
N ALA A 286 -8.92 -34.25 24.90
CA ALA A 286 -10.11 -33.52 24.47
C ALA A 286 -11.39 -34.18 25.04
N ASP A 287 -11.48 -35.51 25.02
CA ASP A 287 -12.61 -36.27 25.60
C ASP A 287 -12.72 -36.09 27.13
N GLN A 288 -11.59 -35.89 27.81
CA GLN A 288 -11.53 -35.58 29.24
C GLN A 288 -11.85 -34.10 29.55
N GLY A 289 -12.00 -33.25 28.54
CA GLY A 289 -12.25 -31.82 28.71
C GLY A 289 -11.06 -31.03 29.28
N VAL A 290 -9.83 -31.52 29.10
CA VAL A 290 -8.62 -30.87 29.64
C VAL A 290 -8.28 -29.59 28.89
N PHE A 291 -8.45 -29.56 27.57
CA PHE A 291 -8.16 -28.39 26.76
C PHE A 291 -9.36 -27.44 26.67
N PRO A 292 -9.18 -26.14 26.94
CA PRO A 292 -10.24 -25.17 26.76
C PRO A 292 -10.57 -25.00 25.27
N GLY A 293 -11.86 -24.93 24.94
CA GLY A 293 -12.33 -24.68 23.57
C GLY A 293 -13.24 -25.80 23.03
N LYS A 294 -14.11 -25.44 22.07
CA LYS A 294 -15.09 -26.36 21.47
C LYS A 294 -14.45 -27.54 20.71
N TYR A 295 -13.20 -27.36 20.27
CA TYR A 295 -12.47 -28.30 19.42
C TYR A 295 -11.21 -28.85 20.10
N GLY A 296 -11.04 -28.60 21.40
CA GLY A 296 -9.82 -28.96 22.13
C GLY A 296 -8.55 -28.37 21.51
N LEU A 297 -7.42 -29.06 21.68
CA LEU A 297 -6.13 -28.62 21.14
C LEU A 297 -6.09 -28.66 19.59
N GLU A 298 -6.86 -29.54 18.95
CA GLU A 298 -6.92 -29.65 17.47
C GLU A 298 -7.34 -28.34 16.83
N GLY A 299 -8.32 -27.65 17.42
CA GLY A 299 -8.84 -26.38 16.92
C GLY A 299 -8.09 -25.14 17.39
N GLU A 300 -7.03 -25.29 18.18
CA GLU A 300 -6.24 -24.17 18.71
C GLU A 300 -4.81 -24.17 18.15
N LEU A 301 -4.37 -25.25 17.49
CA LEU A 301 -3.04 -25.37 16.92
C LEU A 301 -2.95 -24.71 15.53
N ASP A 302 -2.05 -23.74 15.41
CA ASP A 302 -1.66 -23.17 14.12
C ASP A 302 -0.61 -24.04 13.42
N SER A 303 -0.40 -23.78 12.11
CA SER A 303 0.55 -24.56 11.31
C SER A 303 1.99 -24.46 11.83
N LYS A 304 2.37 -23.31 12.40
CA LYS A 304 3.73 -23.08 12.92
C LYS A 304 4.00 -23.86 14.19
N ALA A 305 3.00 -23.99 15.07
CA ALA A 305 3.06 -24.78 16.28
C ALA A 305 3.21 -26.26 15.91
N VAL A 306 2.42 -26.75 14.94
CA VAL A 306 2.55 -28.13 14.44
C VAL A 306 3.95 -28.38 13.84
N GLU A 307 4.43 -27.51 12.94
CA GLU A 307 5.77 -27.64 12.35
C GLU A 307 6.86 -27.74 13.44
N ARG A 308 6.69 -27.02 14.54
CA ARG A 308 7.63 -27.01 15.67
C ARG A 308 7.53 -28.24 16.54
N ILE A 309 6.31 -28.75 16.80
CA ILE A 309 6.12 -30.04 17.48
C ILE A 309 6.80 -31.16 16.68
N LEU A 310 6.67 -31.15 15.35
CA LEU A 310 7.29 -32.14 14.47
C LEU A 310 8.83 -32.14 14.47
N THR A 311 9.47 -31.09 15.01
CA THR A 311 10.94 -31.11 15.17
C THR A 311 11.41 -31.95 16.36
N LEU A 312 10.51 -32.29 17.29
CA LEU A 312 10.78 -33.15 18.44
C LEU A 312 10.60 -34.62 18.07
N SER A 313 11.26 -35.53 18.79
CA SER A 313 10.99 -36.97 18.68
C SER A 313 9.57 -37.30 19.16
N GLU A 314 9.00 -38.41 18.69
CA GLU A 314 7.63 -38.83 19.07
C GLU A 314 7.43 -38.91 20.59
N GLN A 315 8.43 -39.39 21.33
CA GLN A 315 8.37 -39.50 22.79
C GLN A 315 8.39 -38.12 23.48
N GLU A 316 9.17 -37.18 22.95
CA GLU A 316 9.18 -35.78 23.42
C GLU A 316 7.88 -35.07 23.10
N GLN A 317 7.27 -35.34 21.93
CA GLN A 317 5.95 -34.83 21.58
C GLN A 317 4.90 -35.31 22.59
N ILE A 318 4.87 -36.60 22.93
CA ILE A 318 3.94 -37.15 23.94
C ILE A 318 4.18 -36.50 25.31
N THR A 319 5.44 -36.40 25.72
CA THR A 319 5.81 -35.79 27.02
C THR A 319 5.40 -34.31 27.08
N LEU A 320 5.57 -33.57 25.97
CA LEU A 320 5.13 -32.19 25.83
C LEU A 320 3.61 -32.06 25.97
N ILE A 321 2.84 -32.92 25.29
CA ILE A 321 1.38 -32.92 25.40
C ILE A 321 0.93 -33.25 26.83
N ASP A 322 1.57 -34.21 27.49
CA ASP A 322 1.32 -34.53 28.90
C ASP A 322 1.65 -33.34 29.82
N GLU A 323 2.76 -32.64 29.58
CA GLU A 323 3.13 -31.45 30.37
C GLU A 323 2.13 -30.30 30.19
N VAL A 324 1.67 -30.06 28.95
CA VAL A 324 0.67 -29.02 28.66
C VAL A 324 -0.68 -29.40 29.28
N ALA A 325 -1.09 -30.66 29.20
CA ALA A 325 -2.34 -31.15 29.79
C ALA A 325 -2.36 -31.05 31.33
N ASN A 326 -1.20 -31.24 31.98
CA ASN A 326 -1.05 -31.11 33.42
C ASN A 326 -0.76 -29.67 33.90
N SER A 327 -0.64 -28.70 32.98
CA SER A 327 -0.41 -27.30 33.32
C SER A 327 -1.72 -26.55 33.60
N ASP A 328 -1.68 -25.48 34.40
CA ASP A 328 -2.85 -24.61 34.61
C ASP A 328 -3.14 -23.76 33.35
N LEU A 329 -4.09 -24.22 32.54
CA LEU A 329 -4.49 -23.55 31.29
C LEU A 329 -5.49 -22.39 31.51
N ARG A 330 -6.00 -22.16 32.74
CA ARG A 330 -7.03 -21.14 33.00
C ARG A 330 -6.57 -19.72 32.69
N ASN A 331 -5.28 -19.46 32.89
CA ASN A 331 -4.66 -18.15 32.67
C ASN A 331 -3.97 -18.04 31.28
N VAL A 332 -4.04 -19.09 30.47
CA VAL A 332 -3.38 -19.12 29.16
C VAL A 332 -4.28 -18.47 28.11
N ARG A 333 -3.95 -17.23 27.74
CA ARG A 333 -4.70 -16.48 26.72
C ARG A 333 -4.53 -17.03 25.30
N ASN A 334 -3.39 -17.65 25.00
CA ASN A 334 -3.07 -18.18 23.68
C ASN A 334 -2.33 -19.51 23.84
N LEU A 335 -3.01 -20.61 23.51
CA LEU A 335 -2.52 -21.97 23.72
C LEU A 335 -1.33 -22.30 22.80
N CYS A 336 -1.36 -21.85 21.54
CA CYS A 336 -0.24 -21.96 20.61
C CYS A 336 1.04 -21.33 21.17
N ALA A 337 0.96 -20.10 21.68
CA ALA A 337 2.12 -19.40 22.23
C ALA A 337 2.68 -20.11 23.47
N PHE A 338 1.79 -20.65 24.32
CA PHE A 338 2.18 -21.42 25.50
C PHE A 338 2.89 -22.72 25.12
N LEU A 339 2.32 -23.49 24.20
CA LEU A 339 2.91 -24.73 23.70
C LEU A 339 4.26 -24.47 23.04
N MET A 340 4.35 -23.42 22.22
CA MET A 340 5.61 -22.98 21.60
C MET A 340 6.69 -22.63 22.63
N SER A 341 6.31 -22.04 23.76
CA SER A 341 7.25 -21.78 24.86
C SER A 341 7.75 -23.05 25.53
N LYS A 342 6.95 -24.11 25.56
CA LYS A 342 7.34 -25.43 26.09
C LYS A 342 8.23 -26.20 25.11
N VAL A 343 7.90 -26.19 23.81
CA VAL A 343 8.75 -26.74 22.74
C VAL A 343 10.14 -26.11 22.75
N LYS A 344 10.26 -24.81 23.03
CA LYS A 344 11.56 -24.13 23.12
C LYS A 344 12.39 -24.56 24.34
N LYS A 345 11.75 -25.13 25.35
CA LYS A 345 12.38 -25.53 26.62
C LYS A 345 12.78 -27.02 26.63
N ALA A 346 12.04 -27.85 25.89
CA ALA A 346 12.39 -29.25 25.61
C ALA A 346 13.69 -29.32 24.79
#